data_AF-D8LJ49-F1
#
_entry.id   AF-D8LJ49-F1
#
_cell.length_a   1.000
_cell.length_b   1.000
_cell.length_c   1.000
_cell.angle_alpha   90.00
_cell.angle_beta   90.00
_cell.angle_gamma   90.00
#
_symmetry.space_group_name_H-M   'P 1'
#
loop_
_entity.id
_entity.type
_entity.pdbx_description
1 polymer ?
#
loop_
_entity_poly.entity_id
_entity_poly.type
_entity_poly.pdbx_seq_one_letter_code
_entity_poly.pdbx_strand_id
1 'polypeptide(L)'
;MPAPTDANGKNTLLPPISAVPTSTLLQPGQDHEGFSPSPSYGAFVPVTDEFLPLGGGDENAWGQVGRVYASEMSEEEEEDVDPGRISATALIYLCALCSSLTSVLLGYDVGVMSAAILDIEEDMGLSPLQAEILVGSLNVIAAFGGLIAGKASDALGRKTAIAIACGIFITGAGGMTLSMTYAQLLTGRLLTGLGVGCGFVVAPVYITEITPPHIRGKLVALTDIMINIGILLGYITGFACQELIPPVWLKWRIMLGLGILPPAVIVISLTFLPESPRWLISRGRIREGYQVLGRVIDDPIEAKETLQAIVKSVQSHGNAANGGDNNEEPGWMEVLWPSDKVVGAALFVGLGLGFWQQASGSEAAVYYSPHVLEAAGMTSRGLLLAGTCMVGVFKLLGEVLAAVLIERVGRRPLFLLSSITSTLTLLLIAQSFFLEWSAIPTLVVLCAFMFCFSIGLGPLTFVVAAEVFPMQVRGKAVSLVVFVNRLLSGLIATSFLSISQALTPGGAFLMFALISLASVFFYYFCVPETQGKTLEQIADDLAAEFHLKKDPHSWDTSVSHGSDLMNLRVYPTNHRLVSSLSSGKLVAVVSSSDLQLMREERGAREAGIAAGVVGGTSGIITRSRSSSASFIY
;
A
#
# COMPACT_ATOMS: atom_id res chain seq x y z
N MET A 1 -20.54 -42.44 -41.44
CA MET A 1 -20.48 -42.65 -42.90
C MET A 1 -20.15 -41.31 -43.56
N PRO A 2 -19.36 -41.29 -44.64
CA PRO A 2 -18.01 -40.70 -44.63
C PRO A 2 -17.96 -39.20 -44.99
N ALA A 3 -16.90 -38.55 -44.49
CA ALA A 3 -16.46 -37.23 -44.91
C ALA A 3 -15.90 -37.27 -46.35
N PRO A 4 -16.15 -36.24 -47.18
CA PRO A 4 -15.67 -36.16 -48.56
C PRO A 4 -14.18 -35.82 -48.63
N THR A 5 -13.51 -36.39 -49.62
CA THR A 5 -12.09 -36.19 -49.97
C THR A 5 -11.95 -35.17 -51.10
N ASP A 6 -10.91 -34.34 -51.00
CA ASP A 6 -10.57 -33.27 -51.93
C ASP A 6 -9.74 -33.78 -53.13
N ALA A 7 -9.78 -33.02 -54.22
CA ALA A 7 -9.53 -33.43 -55.61
C ALA A 7 -8.08 -33.76 -56.02
N ASN A 8 -7.17 -34.05 -55.08
CA ASN A 8 -5.75 -34.28 -55.39
C ASN A 8 -5.18 -35.66 -54.99
N GLY A 9 -6.03 -36.63 -54.66
CA GLY A 9 -5.77 -38.05 -54.93
C GLY A 9 -4.42 -38.65 -54.49
N LYS A 10 -4.01 -38.52 -53.22
CA LYS A 10 -2.99 -39.39 -52.61
C LYS A 10 -3.36 -39.80 -51.18
N ASN A 11 -3.33 -41.12 -50.94
CA ASN A 11 -3.71 -41.81 -49.71
C ASN A 11 -2.49 -42.35 -48.94
N THR A 12 -2.77 -42.79 -47.70
CA THR A 12 -2.02 -43.71 -46.78
C THR A 12 -1.03 -43.04 -45.83
N LEU A 13 -1.01 -43.19 -44.50
CA LEU A 13 -1.59 -44.03 -43.42
C LEU A 13 -0.41 -44.48 -42.51
N LEU A 14 -0.47 -44.09 -41.24
CA LEU A 14 0.28 -44.61 -40.04
C LEU A 14 0.21 -46.15 -39.95
N PRO A 15 1.05 -46.92 -39.17
CA PRO A 15 1.36 -46.79 -37.71
C PRO A 15 2.72 -47.49 -37.30
N PRO A 16 2.99 -48.16 -36.13
CA PRO A 16 2.40 -48.20 -34.76
C PRO A 16 3.43 -48.15 -33.56
N ILE A 17 2.92 -48.28 -32.33
CA ILE A 17 3.55 -48.40 -31.00
C ILE A 17 3.97 -49.85 -30.66
N SER A 18 5.09 -50.09 -29.93
CA SER A 18 5.20 -50.96 -28.71
C SER A 18 6.63 -51.37 -28.26
N ALA A 19 6.76 -51.55 -26.94
CA ALA A 19 7.62 -52.49 -26.18
C ALA A 19 9.01 -52.09 -25.62
N VAL A 20 9.13 -52.31 -24.29
CA VAL A 20 10.29 -52.30 -23.37
C VAL A 20 10.98 -53.68 -23.39
N PRO A 21 12.32 -53.83 -23.21
CA PRO A 21 12.86 -54.35 -21.93
C PRO A 21 14.28 -53.85 -21.51
N THR A 22 14.39 -53.58 -20.20
CA THR A 22 15.34 -54.10 -19.18
C THR A 22 16.84 -54.35 -19.46
N SER A 23 17.66 -53.74 -18.58
CA SER A 23 18.95 -54.15 -17.98
C SER A 23 20.23 -54.31 -18.84
N THR A 24 21.34 -53.70 -18.38
CA THR A 24 22.69 -54.28 -18.07
C THR A 24 23.69 -53.12 -17.90
N LEU A 25 24.04 -52.70 -16.66
CA LEU A 25 25.30 -52.96 -15.94
C LEU A 25 26.63 -52.64 -16.68
N LEU A 26 27.31 -51.62 -16.14
CA LEU A 26 28.76 -51.50 -15.83
C LEU A 26 29.82 -51.23 -16.94
N GLN A 27 30.51 -50.09 -16.72
CA GLN A 27 31.98 -49.88 -16.71
C GLN A 27 32.74 -49.51 -18.03
N PRO A 28 33.99 -48.97 -17.97
CA PRO A 28 34.26 -47.52 -17.93
C PRO A 28 35.31 -47.04 -18.97
N GLY A 29 35.38 -45.72 -19.19
CA GLY A 29 36.59 -45.04 -19.69
C GLY A 29 36.88 -45.11 -21.19
N GLN A 30 36.91 -43.94 -21.84
CA GLN A 30 38.15 -43.35 -22.37
C GLN A 30 37.86 -41.99 -23.01
N ASP A 31 38.76 -41.06 -22.72
CA ASP A 31 38.79 -39.68 -23.15
C ASP A 31 38.87 -39.56 -24.68
N HIS A 32 38.14 -38.60 -25.25
CA HIS A 32 38.62 -37.85 -26.42
C HIS A 32 38.06 -36.43 -26.43
N GLU A 33 38.97 -35.52 -26.73
CA GLU A 33 38.89 -34.07 -26.70
C GLU A 33 37.83 -33.47 -27.65
N GLY A 34 37.32 -32.30 -27.24
CA GLY A 34 37.12 -31.18 -28.16
C GLY A 34 35.76 -31.05 -28.82
N PHE A 35 34.79 -30.49 -28.09
CA PHE A 35 33.76 -29.63 -28.71
C PHE A 35 33.24 -28.64 -27.65
N SER A 36 33.43 -27.35 -27.91
CA SER A 36 32.83 -26.25 -27.16
C SER A 36 31.32 -26.15 -27.46
N PRO A 37 30.47 -25.91 -26.45
CA PRO A 37 29.13 -25.37 -26.69
C PRO A 37 29.00 -23.93 -26.17
N SER A 38 28.30 -23.15 -26.98
CA SER A 38 27.68 -21.85 -26.71
C SER A 38 26.96 -21.75 -25.35
N PRO A 39 26.82 -20.54 -24.76
CA PRO A 39 26.33 -20.38 -23.40
C PRO A 39 24.82 -20.65 -23.31
N SER A 40 24.45 -21.72 -22.61
CA SER A 40 23.12 -21.94 -22.09
C SER A 40 22.99 -21.30 -20.72
N TYR A 41 21.94 -20.49 -20.56
CA TYR A 41 21.50 -19.84 -19.32
C TYR A 41 21.60 -20.74 -18.07
N GLY A 42 22.34 -20.24 -17.07
CA GLY A 42 22.04 -20.35 -15.64
C GLY A 42 21.95 -21.75 -15.03
N ALA A 43 23.09 -22.42 -14.86
CA ALA A 43 23.20 -23.53 -13.91
C ALA A 43 23.29 -22.98 -12.47
N PHE A 44 22.41 -23.47 -11.60
CA PHE A 44 22.50 -23.34 -10.14
C PHE A 44 23.85 -23.89 -9.66
N VAL A 45 24.65 -23.04 -9.02
CA VAL A 45 25.79 -23.48 -8.21
C VAL A 45 25.31 -23.55 -6.75
N PRO A 46 25.31 -24.72 -6.09
CA PRO A 46 25.10 -24.78 -4.65
C PRO A 46 26.45 -24.48 -3.98
N VAL A 47 26.60 -23.29 -3.41
CA VAL A 47 27.70 -23.01 -2.48
C VAL A 47 27.17 -23.22 -1.08
N THR A 48 27.83 -24.10 -0.34
CA THR A 48 27.51 -24.49 1.03
C THR A 48 27.61 -23.30 1.97
N ASP A 49 26.50 -22.94 2.62
CA ASP A 49 26.47 -22.03 3.76
C ASP A 49 27.21 -22.67 4.95
N GLU A 50 28.44 -22.23 5.20
CA GLU A 50 29.13 -22.52 6.45
C GLU A 50 28.47 -21.67 7.55
N PHE A 51 27.64 -22.31 8.38
CA PHE A 51 27.04 -21.73 9.58
C PHE A 51 28.13 -21.25 10.54
N LEU A 52 28.42 -19.95 10.56
CA LEU A 52 29.13 -19.32 11.67
C LEU A 52 28.23 -19.32 12.92
N PRO A 53 28.73 -19.77 14.09
CA PRO A 53 27.92 -19.84 15.29
C PRO A 53 27.64 -18.43 15.82
N LEU A 54 26.38 -17.99 15.68
CA LEU A 54 25.87 -16.77 16.29
C LEU A 54 25.70 -16.99 17.80
N GLY A 55 26.78 -16.78 18.55
CA GLY A 55 26.77 -16.65 20.00
C GLY A 55 27.40 -15.33 20.41
N GLY A 56 26.63 -14.46 21.07
CA GLY A 56 27.12 -13.25 21.71
C GLY A 56 26.55 -11.96 21.12
N GLY A 57 25.88 -11.18 21.97
CA GLY A 57 25.25 -9.89 21.64
C GLY A 57 26.23 -8.75 21.44
N ASP A 58 27.14 -8.86 20.47
CA ASP A 58 27.97 -7.74 20.04
C ASP A 58 27.29 -6.98 18.90
N GLU A 59 26.85 -5.74 19.20
CA GLU A 59 26.28 -4.77 18.25
C GLU A 59 27.18 -4.52 17.02
N ASN A 60 28.46 -4.83 17.11
CA ASN A 60 29.44 -4.67 16.04
C ASN A 60 29.48 -5.83 15.03
N ALA A 61 28.99 -7.03 15.37
CA ALA A 61 29.17 -8.21 14.51
C ALA A 61 28.36 -8.09 13.20
N TRP A 62 27.08 -7.74 13.27
CA TRP A 62 26.24 -7.56 12.09
C TRP A 62 26.57 -6.30 11.28
N GLY A 63 27.01 -5.23 11.96
CA GLY A 63 27.49 -4.00 11.31
C GLY A 63 28.87 -4.16 10.66
N GLN A 64 29.68 -5.10 11.15
CA GLN A 64 30.90 -5.55 10.48
C GLN A 64 30.56 -6.49 9.32
N VAL A 65 29.68 -7.49 9.49
CA VAL A 65 29.21 -8.36 8.40
C VAL A 65 28.64 -7.53 7.24
N GLY A 66 27.73 -6.59 7.50
CA GLY A 66 27.19 -5.74 6.44
C GLY A 66 28.23 -4.85 5.76
N ARG A 67 29.28 -4.40 6.47
CA ARG A 67 30.39 -3.62 5.91
C ARG A 67 31.39 -4.48 5.13
N VAL A 68 31.71 -5.66 5.65
CA VAL A 68 32.64 -6.65 5.08
C VAL A 68 32.04 -7.23 3.80
N TYR A 69 30.78 -7.67 3.82
CA TYR A 69 30.10 -8.14 2.60
C TYR A 69 29.95 -7.03 1.55
N ALA A 70 29.65 -5.79 1.96
CA ALA A 70 29.56 -4.65 1.04
C ALA A 70 30.93 -4.11 0.58
N SER A 71 32.05 -4.51 1.20
CA SER A 71 33.41 -4.22 0.72
C SER A 71 33.94 -5.36 -0.16
N GLU A 72 33.68 -6.62 0.22
CA GLU A 72 34.05 -7.80 -0.56
C GLU A 72 33.31 -7.84 -1.91
N MET A 73 32.02 -7.50 -1.95
CA MET A 73 31.27 -7.43 -3.22
C MET A 73 31.69 -6.25 -4.11
N SER A 74 32.18 -5.14 -3.54
CA SER A 74 32.69 -4.02 -4.35
C SER A 74 34.03 -4.33 -5.02
N GLU A 75 34.76 -5.35 -4.53
CA GLU A 75 36.00 -5.81 -5.15
C GLU A 75 35.76 -6.91 -6.21
N GLU A 76 34.59 -7.59 -6.20
CA GLU A 76 34.26 -8.68 -7.14
C GLU A 76 33.40 -8.26 -8.36
N GLU A 77 32.68 -7.12 -8.34
CA GLU A 77 31.72 -6.74 -9.40
C GLU A 77 32.13 -5.52 -10.28
N GLU A 78 33.43 -5.21 -10.39
CA GLU A 78 33.90 -4.17 -11.33
C GLU A 78 33.88 -4.59 -12.82
N GLU A 79 33.41 -5.80 -13.14
CA GLU A 79 33.30 -6.31 -14.52
C GLU A 79 31.85 -6.51 -15.01
N ASP A 80 31.60 -5.90 -16.17
CA ASP A 80 30.47 -6.07 -17.11
C ASP A 80 29.05 -5.73 -16.64
N VAL A 81 28.61 -4.51 -17.01
CA VAL A 81 27.20 -4.16 -17.16
C VAL A 81 26.62 -4.99 -18.31
N ASP A 82 25.94 -6.10 -17.96
CA ASP A 82 25.25 -6.96 -18.91
C ASP A 82 24.33 -6.12 -19.85
N PRO A 83 24.57 -6.08 -21.17
CA PRO A 83 23.81 -5.28 -22.12
C PRO A 83 22.34 -5.72 -22.27
N GLY A 84 21.92 -6.83 -21.63
CA GLY A 84 20.53 -7.27 -21.52
C GLY A 84 19.78 -6.85 -20.25
N ARG A 85 20.42 -6.10 -19.34
CA ARG A 85 19.83 -5.74 -18.03
C ARG A 85 18.69 -4.74 -18.18
N ILE A 86 17.51 -5.08 -17.68
CA ILE A 86 16.39 -4.15 -17.53
C ILE A 86 16.85 -3.00 -16.63
N SER A 87 16.69 -1.75 -17.08
CA SER A 87 17.00 -0.56 -16.26
C SER A 87 16.26 -0.62 -14.91
N ALA A 88 16.92 -0.19 -13.83
CA ALA A 88 16.32 -0.23 -12.49
C ALA A 88 14.96 0.47 -12.43
N THR A 89 14.84 1.60 -13.15
CA THR A 89 13.57 2.33 -13.29
C THR A 89 12.49 1.44 -13.92
N ALA A 90 12.79 0.77 -15.04
CA ALA A 90 11.83 -0.12 -15.70
C ALA A 90 11.45 -1.32 -14.82
N LEU A 91 12.39 -1.87 -14.05
CA LEU A 91 12.13 -2.94 -13.11
C LEU A 91 11.21 -2.49 -11.96
N ILE A 92 11.43 -1.30 -11.39
CA ILE A 92 10.57 -0.74 -10.33
C ILE A 92 9.14 -0.56 -10.84
N TYR A 93 8.96 0.05 -12.02
CA TYR A 93 7.63 0.23 -12.61
C TYR A 93 6.96 -1.11 -12.92
N LEU A 94 7.70 -2.11 -13.40
CA LEU A 94 7.18 -3.45 -13.63
C LEU A 94 6.74 -4.12 -12.32
N CYS A 95 7.57 -4.04 -11.27
CA CYS A 95 7.24 -4.56 -9.95
C CYS A 95 6.00 -3.89 -9.37
N ALA A 96 5.91 -2.56 -9.49
CA ALA A 96 4.77 -1.81 -9.00
C ALA A 96 3.50 -2.11 -9.78
N LEU A 97 3.58 -2.22 -11.11
CA LEU A 97 2.44 -2.58 -11.97
C LEU A 97 1.94 -3.99 -11.65
N CYS A 98 2.83 -4.98 -11.61
CA CYS A 98 2.48 -6.36 -11.31
C CYS A 98 1.93 -6.54 -9.89
N SER A 99 2.49 -5.82 -8.90
CA SER A 99 1.94 -5.83 -7.54
C SER A 99 0.57 -5.14 -7.51
N SER A 100 0.40 -4.00 -8.18
CA SER A 100 -0.88 -3.28 -8.23
C SER A 100 -1.98 -4.05 -8.95
N LEU A 101 -1.64 -5.03 -9.80
CA LEU A 101 -2.63 -5.93 -10.40
C LEU A 101 -3.43 -6.70 -9.34
N THR A 102 -2.90 -6.94 -8.13
CA THR A 102 -3.68 -7.58 -7.05
C THR A 102 -4.91 -6.76 -6.68
N SER A 103 -4.83 -5.43 -6.83
CA SER A 103 -5.96 -4.53 -6.58
C SER A 103 -7.04 -4.61 -7.67
N VAL A 104 -6.67 -5.04 -8.89
CA VAL A 104 -7.64 -5.35 -9.95
C VAL A 104 -8.57 -6.50 -9.52
N LEU A 105 -8.10 -7.45 -8.70
CA LEU A 105 -8.94 -8.58 -8.25
C LEU A 105 -10.13 -8.09 -7.43
N LEU A 106 -9.89 -7.18 -6.48
CA LEU A 106 -10.96 -6.55 -5.69
C LEU A 106 -11.93 -5.82 -6.62
N GLY A 107 -11.39 -4.99 -7.51
CA GLY A 107 -12.22 -4.20 -8.42
C GLY A 107 -13.06 -5.06 -9.36
N TYR A 108 -12.45 -6.06 -10.00
CA TYR A 108 -13.13 -6.98 -10.92
C TYR A 108 -14.24 -7.72 -10.20
N ASP A 109 -13.97 -8.24 -9.01
CA ASP A 109 -14.97 -8.95 -8.21
C ASP A 109 -16.17 -8.04 -7.88
N VAL A 110 -15.92 -6.81 -7.43
CA VAL A 110 -16.97 -5.82 -7.14
C VAL A 110 -17.80 -5.55 -8.39
N GLY A 111 -17.14 -5.25 -9.52
CA GLY A 111 -17.80 -4.90 -10.77
C GLY A 111 -18.59 -6.05 -11.37
N VAL A 112 -18.01 -7.25 -11.42
CA VAL A 112 -18.65 -8.41 -12.04
C VAL A 112 -19.86 -8.88 -11.25
N MET A 113 -19.79 -8.81 -9.91
CA MET A 113 -20.91 -9.19 -9.05
C MET A 113 -22.10 -8.26 -9.19
N SER A 114 -21.87 -6.97 -9.46
CA SER A 114 -22.95 -6.03 -9.75
C SER A 114 -23.84 -6.49 -10.90
N ALA A 115 -23.24 -7.06 -11.95
CA ALA A 115 -23.98 -7.62 -13.09
C ALA A 115 -24.51 -9.04 -12.78
N ALA A 116 -23.65 -9.89 -12.24
CA ALA A 116 -23.94 -11.32 -12.04
C ALA A 116 -25.04 -11.58 -11.00
N ILE A 117 -25.17 -10.74 -9.97
CA ILE A 117 -26.14 -10.97 -8.87
C ILE A 117 -27.57 -11.12 -9.39
N LEU A 118 -27.94 -10.30 -10.35
CA LEU A 118 -29.27 -10.28 -10.95
C LEU A 118 -29.57 -11.58 -11.74
N ASP A 119 -28.56 -12.17 -12.38
CA ASP A 119 -28.71 -13.45 -13.08
C ASP A 119 -28.71 -14.62 -12.08
N ILE A 120 -27.96 -14.50 -10.98
CA ILE A 120 -27.93 -15.49 -9.89
C ILE A 120 -29.26 -15.50 -9.13
N GLU A 121 -29.85 -14.34 -8.89
CA GLU A 121 -31.19 -14.19 -8.30
C GLU A 121 -32.25 -14.91 -9.13
N GLU A 122 -32.21 -14.76 -10.46
CA GLU A 122 -33.12 -15.43 -11.39
C GLU A 122 -32.88 -16.96 -11.45
N ASP A 123 -31.63 -17.40 -11.57
CA ASP A 123 -31.27 -18.82 -11.75
C ASP A 123 -31.46 -19.65 -10.47
N MET A 124 -31.11 -19.10 -9.29
CA MET A 124 -31.19 -19.80 -8.00
C MET A 124 -32.41 -19.43 -7.16
N GLY A 125 -33.21 -18.44 -7.57
CA GLY A 125 -34.37 -17.97 -6.81
C GLY A 125 -33.99 -17.38 -5.45
N LEU A 126 -32.94 -16.56 -5.41
CA LEU A 126 -32.44 -16.01 -4.15
C LEU A 126 -33.41 -14.99 -3.54
N SER A 127 -33.51 -14.99 -2.21
CA SER A 127 -34.18 -13.89 -1.52
C SER A 127 -33.29 -12.63 -1.51
N PRO A 128 -33.86 -11.42 -1.37
CA PRO A 128 -33.07 -10.19 -1.27
C PRO A 128 -32.01 -10.26 -0.17
N LEU A 129 -32.35 -10.82 0.99
CA LEU A 129 -31.40 -11.02 2.09
C LEU A 129 -30.23 -11.95 1.71
N GLN A 130 -30.51 -13.01 0.95
CA GLN A 130 -29.45 -13.93 0.49
C GLN A 130 -28.52 -13.25 -0.51
N ALA A 131 -29.07 -12.44 -1.42
CA ALA A 131 -28.31 -11.64 -2.37
C ALA A 131 -27.42 -10.62 -1.66
N GLU A 132 -27.97 -9.90 -0.67
CA GLU A 132 -27.22 -8.94 0.13
C GLU A 132 -26.06 -9.57 0.88
N ILE A 133 -26.30 -10.69 1.57
CA ILE A 133 -25.26 -11.43 2.29
C ILE A 133 -24.18 -11.90 1.30
N LEU A 134 -24.56 -12.38 0.12
CA LEU A 134 -23.62 -12.83 -0.89
C LEU A 134 -22.73 -11.68 -1.38
N VAL A 135 -23.31 -10.52 -1.66
CA VAL A 135 -22.57 -9.34 -2.12
C VAL A 135 -21.62 -8.83 -1.04
N GLY A 136 -22.12 -8.55 0.17
CA GLY A 136 -21.34 -7.87 1.20
C GLY A 136 -20.37 -8.78 1.99
N SER A 137 -20.58 -10.09 2.00
CA SER A 137 -19.70 -11.04 2.72
C SER A 137 -18.23 -10.97 2.30
N LEU A 138 -17.94 -10.62 1.04
CA LEU A 138 -16.57 -10.49 0.56
C LEU A 138 -15.78 -9.45 1.38
N ASN A 139 -16.32 -8.24 1.51
CA ASN A 139 -15.63 -7.14 2.19
C ASN A 139 -15.52 -7.40 3.70
N VAL A 140 -16.51 -8.07 4.30
CA VAL A 140 -16.45 -8.51 5.71
C VAL A 140 -15.27 -9.48 5.91
N ILE A 141 -15.14 -10.52 5.09
CA ILE A 141 -14.05 -11.48 5.23
C ILE A 141 -12.70 -10.87 4.84
N ALA A 142 -12.67 -9.98 3.84
CA ALA A 142 -11.45 -9.27 3.45
C ALA A 142 -10.87 -8.45 4.60
N ALA A 143 -11.71 -7.88 5.48
CA ALA A 143 -11.24 -7.18 6.68
C ALA A 143 -10.38 -8.10 7.56
N PHE A 144 -10.87 -9.32 7.84
CA PHE A 144 -10.12 -10.32 8.62
C PHE A 144 -8.89 -10.86 7.88
N GLY A 145 -8.99 -11.02 6.56
CA GLY A 145 -7.85 -11.43 5.72
C GLY A 145 -6.69 -10.45 5.81
N GLY A 146 -6.96 -9.15 5.84
CA GLY A 146 -5.94 -8.11 6.00
C GLY A 146 -5.19 -8.17 7.33
N LEU A 147 -5.88 -8.48 8.44
CA LEU A 147 -5.26 -8.61 9.76
C LEU A 147 -4.28 -9.78 9.85
N ILE A 148 -4.59 -10.88 9.17
CA ILE A 148 -3.74 -12.09 9.14
C ILE A 148 -2.54 -11.88 8.19
N ALA A 149 -2.76 -11.14 7.10
CA ALA A 149 -1.80 -11.01 6.01
C ALA A 149 -0.48 -10.35 6.39
N GLY A 150 -0.49 -9.37 7.31
CA GLY A 150 0.74 -8.70 7.75
C GLY A 150 1.75 -9.70 8.33
N LYS A 151 1.34 -10.44 9.38
CA LYS A 151 2.18 -11.47 10.01
C LYS A 151 2.56 -12.59 9.04
N ALA A 152 1.63 -13.00 8.18
CA ALA A 152 1.88 -14.04 7.19
C ALA A 152 2.93 -13.59 6.15
N SER A 153 2.88 -12.34 5.68
CA SER A 153 3.84 -11.76 4.74
C SER A 153 5.23 -11.56 5.36
N ASP A 154 5.29 -11.22 6.65
CA ASP A 154 6.56 -11.18 7.38
C ASP A 154 7.15 -12.58 7.56
N ALA A 155 6.32 -13.59 7.80
CA ALA A 155 6.73 -14.99 7.91
C ALA A 155 7.25 -15.57 6.58
N LEU A 156 6.47 -15.44 5.50
CA LEU A 156 6.63 -16.20 4.25
C LEU A 156 7.35 -15.44 3.14
N GLY A 157 7.50 -14.12 3.27
CA GLY A 157 7.95 -13.24 2.18
C GLY A 157 6.78 -12.65 1.40
N ARG A 158 7.03 -11.54 0.70
CA ARG A 158 5.96 -10.75 0.08
C ARG A 158 5.48 -11.46 -1.19
N LYS A 159 6.41 -11.97 -2.00
CA LYS A 159 6.10 -12.72 -3.24
C LYS A 159 5.27 -13.96 -2.93
N THR A 160 5.70 -14.75 -1.95
CA THR A 160 4.99 -15.97 -1.54
C THR A 160 3.60 -15.65 -0.98
N ALA A 161 3.48 -14.60 -0.16
CA ALA A 161 2.20 -14.19 0.40
C ALA A 161 1.21 -13.74 -0.69
N ILE A 162 1.66 -12.97 -1.69
CA ILE A 162 0.81 -12.60 -2.84
C ILE A 162 0.39 -13.83 -3.64
N ALA A 163 1.31 -14.78 -3.88
CA ALA A 163 0.99 -16.01 -4.60
C ALA A 163 -0.06 -16.87 -3.87
N ILE A 164 0.06 -17.01 -2.54
CA ILE A 164 -0.93 -17.71 -1.71
C ILE A 164 -2.27 -16.99 -1.76
N ALA A 165 -2.30 -15.66 -1.64
CA ALA A 165 -3.52 -14.87 -1.73
C ALA A 165 -4.22 -15.06 -3.10
N CYS A 166 -3.46 -15.05 -4.19
CA CYS A 166 -3.98 -15.35 -5.53
C CYS A 166 -4.50 -16.78 -5.64
N GLY A 167 -3.80 -17.77 -5.06
CA GLY A 167 -4.25 -19.16 -5.01
C GLY A 167 -5.59 -19.31 -4.28
N ILE A 168 -5.72 -18.69 -3.10
CA ILE A 168 -6.98 -18.66 -2.34
C ILE A 168 -8.09 -18.03 -3.18
N PHE A 169 -7.83 -16.90 -3.84
CA PHE A 169 -8.80 -16.26 -4.73
C PHE A 169 -9.22 -17.16 -5.89
N ILE A 170 -8.28 -17.80 -6.58
CA ILE A 170 -8.56 -18.72 -7.70
C ILE A 170 -9.44 -19.88 -7.24
N THR A 171 -9.13 -20.47 -6.07
CA THR A 171 -9.95 -21.56 -5.51
C THR A 171 -11.36 -21.11 -5.17
N GLY A 172 -11.53 -19.92 -4.60
CA GLY A 172 -12.84 -19.33 -4.32
C GLY A 172 -13.64 -19.04 -5.59
N ALA A 173 -13.03 -18.38 -6.58
CA ALA A 173 -13.66 -18.05 -7.85
C ALA A 173 -14.04 -19.31 -8.66
N GLY A 174 -13.17 -20.33 -8.67
CA GLY A 174 -13.48 -21.63 -9.25
C GLY A 174 -14.64 -22.33 -8.52
N GLY A 175 -14.65 -22.27 -7.18
CA GLY A 175 -15.75 -22.78 -6.35
C GLY A 175 -17.09 -22.09 -6.66
N MET A 176 -17.10 -20.77 -6.83
CA MET A 176 -18.29 -20.02 -7.23
C MET A 176 -18.76 -20.41 -8.64
N THR A 177 -17.84 -20.51 -9.60
CA THR A 177 -18.14 -20.87 -10.99
C THR A 177 -18.81 -22.25 -11.10
N LEU A 178 -18.36 -23.21 -10.29
CA LEU A 178 -18.87 -24.58 -10.28
C LEU A 178 -20.03 -24.80 -9.30
N SER A 179 -20.46 -23.76 -8.57
CA SER A 179 -21.45 -23.89 -7.51
C SER A 179 -22.83 -24.29 -8.04
N MET A 180 -23.50 -25.22 -7.38
CA MET A 180 -24.87 -25.66 -7.70
C MET A 180 -25.88 -25.24 -6.62
N THR A 181 -25.38 -24.73 -5.50
CA THR A 181 -26.19 -24.31 -4.36
C THR A 181 -25.68 -22.98 -3.81
N TYR A 182 -26.58 -22.23 -3.17
CA TYR A 182 -26.25 -20.98 -2.49
C TYR A 182 -25.10 -21.15 -1.48
N ALA A 183 -25.09 -22.25 -0.72
CA ALA A 183 -24.03 -22.49 0.27
C ALA A 183 -22.65 -22.67 -0.36
N GLN A 184 -22.56 -23.33 -1.51
CA GLN A 184 -21.30 -23.47 -2.26
C GLN A 184 -20.85 -22.12 -2.83
N LEU A 185 -21.78 -21.35 -3.40
CA LEU A 185 -21.53 -20.02 -3.92
C LEU A 185 -21.01 -19.08 -2.82
N LEU A 186 -21.68 -19.06 -1.67
CA LEU A 186 -21.28 -18.29 -0.49
C LEU A 186 -19.90 -18.75 0.02
N THR A 187 -19.64 -20.06 0.11
CA THR A 187 -18.32 -20.55 0.55
C THR A 187 -17.20 -20.09 -0.38
N GLY A 188 -17.43 -20.14 -1.70
CA GLY A 188 -16.48 -19.60 -2.68
C GLY A 188 -16.26 -18.09 -2.50
N ARG A 189 -17.33 -17.35 -2.18
CA ARG A 189 -17.30 -15.91 -1.88
C ARG A 189 -16.47 -15.57 -0.64
N LEU A 190 -16.60 -16.35 0.43
CA LEU A 190 -15.81 -16.15 1.65
C LEU A 190 -14.32 -16.40 1.37
N LEU A 191 -14.00 -17.43 0.56
CA LEU A 191 -12.63 -17.70 0.13
C LEU A 191 -12.05 -16.57 -0.73
N THR A 192 -12.80 -16.06 -1.72
CA THR A 192 -12.29 -14.91 -2.50
C THR A 192 -12.08 -13.69 -1.63
N GLY A 193 -12.97 -13.41 -0.67
CA GLY A 193 -12.79 -12.32 0.29
C GLY A 193 -11.52 -12.46 1.12
N LEU A 194 -11.19 -13.66 1.60
CA LEU A 194 -9.95 -13.90 2.32
C LEU A 194 -8.73 -13.60 1.44
N GLY A 195 -8.72 -14.10 0.20
CA GLY A 195 -7.65 -13.87 -0.77
C GLY A 195 -7.47 -12.38 -1.11
N VAL A 196 -8.58 -11.67 -1.37
CA VAL A 196 -8.57 -10.22 -1.63
C VAL A 196 -8.01 -9.45 -0.43
N GLY A 197 -8.50 -9.74 0.77
CA GLY A 197 -8.04 -9.09 1.99
C GLY A 197 -6.54 -9.24 2.21
N CYS A 198 -6.00 -10.44 1.95
CA CYS A 198 -4.57 -10.66 2.04
C CYS A 198 -3.78 -9.90 0.97
N GLY A 199 -4.18 -9.98 -0.30
CA GLY A 199 -3.51 -9.27 -1.39
C GLY A 199 -3.51 -7.75 -1.19
N PHE A 200 -4.62 -7.20 -0.70
CA PHE A 200 -4.81 -5.75 -0.48
C PHE A 200 -3.79 -5.15 0.51
N VAL A 201 -3.38 -5.91 1.52
CA VAL A 201 -2.39 -5.44 2.51
C VAL A 201 -0.96 -5.68 2.03
N VAL A 202 -0.68 -6.81 1.38
CA VAL A 202 0.69 -7.20 1.03
C VAL A 202 1.23 -6.42 -0.18
N ALA A 203 0.39 -6.12 -1.17
CA ALA A 203 0.83 -5.48 -2.41
C ALA A 203 1.40 -4.05 -2.20
N PRO A 204 0.75 -3.15 -1.43
CA PRO A 204 1.33 -1.85 -1.12
C PRO A 204 2.64 -1.98 -0.34
N VAL A 205 2.74 -2.92 0.61
CA VAL A 205 3.97 -3.16 1.37
C VAL A 205 5.12 -3.53 0.44
N TYR A 206 4.90 -4.48 -0.47
CA TYR A 206 5.89 -4.86 -1.48
C TYR A 206 6.33 -3.68 -2.35
N ILE A 207 5.38 -2.85 -2.82
CA ILE A 207 5.68 -1.63 -3.58
C ILE A 207 6.58 -0.69 -2.76
N THR A 208 6.25 -0.46 -1.49
CA THR A 208 7.05 0.45 -0.66
C THR A 208 8.46 -0.05 -0.37
N GLU A 209 8.66 -1.37 -0.30
CA GLU A 209 9.97 -1.96 0.03
C GLU A 209 10.91 -2.07 -1.16
N ILE A 210 10.36 -2.10 -2.38
CA ILE A 210 11.16 -2.13 -3.62
C ILE A 210 11.36 -0.74 -4.24
N THR A 211 10.52 0.23 -3.87
CA THR A 211 10.48 1.56 -4.49
C THR A 211 11.25 2.61 -3.68
N PRO A 212 12.08 3.43 -4.34
CA PRO A 212 12.74 4.59 -3.73
C PRO A 212 11.75 5.58 -3.10
N PRO A 213 12.14 6.30 -2.03
CA PRO A 213 11.22 7.22 -1.32
C PRO A 213 10.57 8.29 -2.20
N HIS A 214 11.27 8.79 -3.22
CA HIS A 214 10.83 9.94 -4.03
C HIS A 214 9.70 9.62 -5.03
N ILE A 215 9.53 8.37 -5.45
CA ILE A 215 8.44 7.92 -6.34
C ILE A 215 7.41 6.99 -5.65
N ARG A 216 7.68 6.58 -4.40
CA ARG A 216 6.85 5.63 -3.64
C ARG A 216 5.37 6.01 -3.59
N GLY A 217 5.06 7.27 -3.28
CA GLY A 217 3.67 7.73 -3.16
C GLY A 217 2.87 7.56 -4.46
N LYS A 218 3.51 7.84 -5.61
CA LYS A 218 2.89 7.71 -6.94
C LYS A 218 2.61 6.25 -7.30
N LEU A 219 3.55 5.35 -6.99
CA LEU A 219 3.38 3.92 -7.25
C LEU A 219 2.41 3.23 -6.30
N VAL A 220 2.29 3.71 -5.06
CA VAL A 220 1.23 3.25 -4.16
C VAL A 220 -0.13 3.76 -4.64
N ALA A 221 -0.26 5.00 -5.10
CA ALA A 221 -1.52 5.52 -5.65
C ALA A 221 -2.02 4.72 -6.88
N LEU A 222 -1.11 4.09 -7.64
CA LEU A 222 -1.46 3.20 -8.74
C LEU A 222 -2.38 2.05 -8.29
N THR A 223 -2.26 1.59 -7.04
CA THR A 223 -3.09 0.48 -6.54
C THR A 223 -4.57 0.84 -6.54
N ASP A 224 -4.93 2.09 -6.22
CA ASP A 224 -6.34 2.52 -6.16
C ASP A 224 -6.93 2.74 -7.58
N ILE A 225 -6.12 3.28 -8.49
CA ILE A 225 -6.45 3.35 -9.91
C ILE A 225 -6.75 1.95 -10.47
N MET A 226 -5.93 0.95 -10.08
CA MET A 226 -6.13 -0.44 -10.51
C MET A 226 -7.43 -1.07 -9.96
N ILE A 227 -7.91 -0.68 -8.77
CA ILE A 227 -9.23 -1.09 -8.28
C ILE A 227 -10.32 -0.58 -9.23
N ASN A 228 -10.28 0.70 -9.58
CA ASN A 228 -11.28 1.31 -10.45
C ASN A 228 -11.23 0.75 -11.88
N ILE A 229 -10.04 0.44 -12.41
CA ILE A 229 -9.88 -0.32 -13.66
C ILE A 229 -10.54 -1.69 -13.54
N GLY A 230 -10.31 -2.40 -12.43
CA GLY A 230 -10.96 -3.68 -12.15
C GLY A 230 -12.48 -3.58 -12.16
N ILE A 231 -13.06 -2.60 -11.48
CA ILE A 231 -14.52 -2.36 -11.44
C ILE A 231 -15.06 -2.20 -12.85
N LEU A 232 -14.41 -1.35 -13.66
CA LEU A 232 -14.80 -1.12 -15.04
C LEU A 232 -14.70 -2.40 -15.90
N LEU A 233 -13.64 -3.19 -15.73
CA LEU A 233 -13.50 -4.49 -16.41
C LEU A 233 -14.61 -5.47 -16.00
N GLY A 234 -15.00 -5.49 -14.73
CA GLY A 234 -16.12 -6.29 -14.24
C GLY A 234 -17.44 -5.87 -14.88
N TYR A 235 -17.73 -4.57 -14.97
CA TYR A 235 -18.92 -4.04 -15.64
C TYR A 235 -18.95 -4.36 -17.13
N ILE A 236 -17.82 -4.14 -17.83
CA ILE A 236 -17.69 -4.47 -19.26
C ILE A 236 -17.89 -5.97 -19.48
N THR A 237 -17.34 -6.81 -18.60
CA THR A 237 -17.52 -8.27 -18.68
C THR A 237 -18.98 -8.66 -18.49
N GLY A 238 -19.66 -8.05 -17.51
CA GLY A 238 -21.10 -8.24 -17.29
C GLY A 238 -21.94 -7.87 -18.51
N PHE A 239 -21.69 -6.69 -19.08
CA PHE A 239 -22.36 -6.23 -20.31
C PHE A 239 -22.07 -7.15 -21.51
N ALA A 240 -20.81 -7.51 -21.74
CA ALA A 240 -20.43 -8.38 -22.85
C ALA A 240 -21.05 -9.78 -22.73
N CYS A 241 -21.04 -10.35 -21.53
CA CYS A 241 -21.66 -11.66 -21.28
C CYS A 241 -23.18 -11.62 -21.45
N GLN A 242 -23.83 -10.50 -21.10
CA GLN A 242 -25.27 -10.31 -21.34
C GLN A 242 -25.63 -10.36 -22.83
N GLU A 243 -24.81 -9.78 -23.70
CA GLU A 243 -25.06 -9.74 -25.15
C GLU A 243 -24.60 -11.02 -25.88
N LEU A 244 -23.52 -11.65 -25.40
CA LEU A 244 -22.89 -12.78 -26.09
C LEU A 244 -23.40 -14.16 -25.64
N ILE A 245 -23.91 -14.29 -24.41
CA ILE A 245 -24.25 -15.59 -23.81
C ILE A 245 -25.75 -15.64 -23.51
N PRO A 246 -26.55 -16.39 -24.31
CA PRO A 246 -27.98 -16.49 -24.11
C PRO A 246 -28.42 -17.20 -22.80
N PRO A 247 -27.86 -18.37 -22.41
CA PRO A 247 -28.35 -19.09 -21.24
C PRO A 247 -27.91 -18.46 -19.91
N VAL A 248 -28.88 -18.13 -19.05
CA VAL A 248 -28.67 -17.48 -17.74
C VAL A 248 -27.74 -18.29 -16.83
N TRP A 249 -28.01 -19.60 -16.69
CA TRP A 249 -27.22 -20.51 -15.83
C TRP A 249 -25.72 -20.57 -16.18
N LEU A 250 -25.36 -20.31 -17.44
CA LEU A 250 -23.98 -20.32 -17.93
C LEU A 250 -23.36 -18.91 -17.87
N LYS A 251 -24.19 -17.88 -18.10
CA LYS A 251 -23.76 -16.47 -18.21
C LYS A 251 -23.05 -16.01 -16.94
N TRP A 252 -23.69 -16.08 -15.78
CA TRP A 252 -23.08 -15.63 -14.52
C TRP A 252 -21.87 -16.47 -14.11
N ARG A 253 -21.86 -17.78 -14.46
CA ARG A 253 -20.70 -18.64 -14.21
C ARG A 253 -19.48 -18.22 -15.02
N ILE A 254 -19.67 -17.87 -16.30
CA ILE A 254 -18.58 -17.37 -17.14
C ILE A 254 -18.08 -16.02 -16.60
N MET A 255 -18.99 -15.13 -16.20
CA MET A 255 -18.61 -13.85 -15.58
C MET A 255 -17.69 -14.06 -14.36
N LEU A 256 -18.06 -14.95 -13.43
CA LEU A 256 -17.23 -15.25 -12.25
C LEU A 256 -15.94 -16.02 -12.62
N GLY A 257 -16.02 -16.95 -13.57
CA GLY A 257 -14.88 -17.75 -14.02
C GLY A 257 -13.80 -16.95 -14.71
N LEU A 258 -14.16 -15.91 -15.47
CA LEU A 258 -13.21 -14.95 -16.06
C LEU A 258 -12.40 -14.20 -14.98
N GLY A 259 -12.92 -14.11 -13.75
CA GLY A 259 -12.19 -13.56 -12.60
C GLY A 259 -10.97 -14.37 -12.16
N ILE A 260 -10.80 -15.60 -12.66
CA ILE A 260 -9.61 -16.42 -12.43
C ILE A 260 -8.41 -15.92 -13.26
N LEU A 261 -8.65 -15.20 -14.37
CA LEU A 261 -7.58 -14.78 -15.28
C LEU A 261 -6.62 -13.76 -14.64
N PRO A 262 -7.08 -12.65 -14.02
CA PRO A 262 -6.17 -11.70 -13.37
C PRO A 262 -5.22 -12.32 -12.33
N PRO A 263 -5.67 -13.11 -11.34
CA PRO A 263 -4.76 -13.73 -10.36
C PRO A 263 -3.82 -14.76 -11.00
N ALA A 264 -4.24 -15.47 -12.06
CA ALA A 264 -3.34 -16.38 -12.77
C ALA A 264 -2.18 -15.62 -13.46
N VAL A 265 -2.48 -14.48 -14.08
CA VAL A 265 -1.47 -13.59 -14.67
C VAL A 265 -0.52 -13.06 -13.60
N ILE A 266 -1.03 -12.71 -12.41
CA ILE A 266 -0.18 -12.26 -11.29
C ILE A 266 0.76 -13.37 -10.85
N VAL A 267 0.27 -14.59 -10.61
CA VAL A 267 1.11 -15.72 -10.19
C VAL A 267 2.23 -16.00 -11.19
N ILE A 268 1.94 -15.92 -12.49
CA ILE A 268 2.96 -16.03 -13.55
C ILE A 268 3.94 -14.86 -13.47
N SER A 269 3.44 -13.63 -13.34
CA SER A 269 4.26 -12.41 -13.26
C SER A 269 5.23 -12.45 -12.08
N LEU A 270 4.78 -12.94 -10.92
CA LEU A 270 5.60 -13.08 -9.71
C LEU A 270 6.85 -13.93 -9.95
N THR A 271 6.85 -14.89 -10.88
CA THR A 271 8.03 -15.72 -11.16
C THR A 271 9.23 -14.90 -11.64
N PHE A 272 8.98 -13.77 -12.32
CA PHE A 272 10.00 -12.86 -12.84
C PHE A 272 10.37 -11.73 -11.89
N LEU A 273 9.59 -11.50 -10.83
CA LEU A 273 9.84 -10.43 -9.87
C LEU A 273 10.79 -10.87 -8.75
N PRO A 274 11.68 -9.98 -8.28
CA PRO A 274 12.50 -10.21 -7.10
C PRO A 274 11.66 -10.23 -5.83
N GLU A 275 12.21 -10.79 -4.75
CA GLU A 275 11.62 -10.64 -3.42
C GLU A 275 12.03 -9.29 -2.80
N SER A 276 11.30 -8.83 -1.79
CA SER A 276 11.61 -7.59 -1.08
C SER A 276 13.05 -7.59 -0.51
N PRO A 277 13.88 -6.59 -0.84
CA PRO A 277 15.24 -6.50 -0.30
C PRO A 277 15.22 -6.35 1.22
N ARG A 278 14.25 -5.60 1.76
CA ARG A 278 14.09 -5.41 3.21
C ARG A 278 13.75 -6.71 3.93
N TRP A 279 12.89 -7.55 3.34
CA TRP A 279 12.54 -8.84 3.91
C TRP A 279 13.70 -9.85 3.84
N LEU A 280 14.45 -9.86 2.73
CA LEU A 280 15.64 -10.72 2.60
C LEU A 280 16.68 -10.40 3.70
N ILE A 281 16.95 -9.11 3.92
CA ILE A 281 17.88 -8.66 4.96
C ILE A 281 17.35 -8.99 6.35
N SER A 282 16.05 -8.82 6.62
CA SER A 282 15.47 -9.16 7.93
C SER A 282 15.50 -10.67 8.24
N ARG A 283 15.62 -11.51 7.21
CA ARG A 283 15.83 -12.97 7.30
C ARG A 283 17.29 -13.39 7.37
N GLY A 284 18.23 -12.45 7.44
CA GLY A 284 19.67 -12.72 7.46
C GLY A 284 20.28 -12.99 6.07
N ARG A 285 19.49 -12.95 4.98
CA ARG A 285 19.94 -13.17 3.60
C ARG A 285 20.48 -11.87 3.00
N ILE A 286 21.54 -11.33 3.61
CA ILE A 286 22.07 -9.99 3.28
C ILE A 286 22.58 -9.91 1.84
N ARG A 287 23.32 -10.94 1.37
CA ARG A 287 23.88 -10.98 0.01
C ARG A 287 22.80 -10.88 -1.06
N GLU A 288 21.75 -11.69 -0.94
CA GLU A 288 20.61 -11.65 -1.87
C GLU A 288 19.87 -10.31 -1.80
N GLY A 289 19.69 -9.76 -0.60
CA GLY A 289 19.09 -8.43 -0.42
C GLY A 289 19.87 -7.33 -1.13
N TYR A 290 21.20 -7.36 -1.06
CA TYR A 290 22.06 -6.41 -1.77
C TYR A 290 22.02 -6.60 -3.30
N GLN A 291 22.00 -7.84 -3.79
CA GLN A 291 21.83 -8.11 -5.22
C GLN A 291 20.49 -7.56 -5.76
N VAL A 292 19.41 -7.68 -4.99
CA VAL A 292 18.13 -7.08 -5.35
C VAL A 292 18.22 -5.55 -5.32
N LEU A 293 18.84 -4.95 -4.28
CA LEU A 293 19.06 -3.51 -4.21
C LEU A 293 19.83 -2.98 -5.42
N GLY A 294 20.91 -3.65 -5.82
CA GLY A 294 21.68 -3.27 -7.02
C GLY A 294 20.88 -3.40 -8.33
N ARG A 295 19.78 -4.16 -8.36
CA ARG A 295 18.87 -4.22 -9.53
C ARG A 295 17.83 -3.09 -9.54
N VAL A 296 17.49 -2.53 -8.38
CA VAL A 296 16.43 -1.52 -8.25
C VAL A 296 16.99 -0.11 -7.97
N ILE A 297 18.27 0.02 -7.66
CA ILE A 297 18.98 1.29 -7.49
C ILE A 297 20.15 1.28 -8.47
N ASP A 298 20.18 2.26 -9.39
CA ASP A 298 21.23 2.38 -10.40
C ASP A 298 22.56 2.85 -9.79
N ASP A 299 22.53 3.66 -8.72
CA ASP A 299 23.74 4.12 -8.02
C ASP A 299 24.22 3.10 -6.97
N PRO A 300 25.40 2.49 -7.15
CA PRO A 300 25.94 1.53 -6.18
C PRO A 300 26.24 2.14 -4.81
N ILE A 301 26.49 3.45 -4.72
CA ILE A 301 26.69 4.15 -3.45
C ILE A 301 25.36 4.26 -2.70
N GLU A 302 24.32 4.76 -3.35
CA GLU A 302 22.96 4.83 -2.78
C GLU A 302 22.45 3.44 -2.36
N ALA A 303 22.74 2.39 -3.14
CA ALA A 303 22.37 1.02 -2.81
C ALA A 303 23.06 0.54 -1.52
N LYS A 304 24.34 0.89 -1.33
CA LYS A 304 25.12 0.55 -0.12
C LYS A 304 24.66 1.33 1.11
N GLU A 305 24.37 2.62 0.97
CA GLU A 305 23.79 3.43 2.05
C GLU A 305 22.41 2.90 2.47
N THR A 306 21.57 2.54 1.49
CA THR A 306 20.26 1.94 1.73
C THR A 306 20.38 0.60 2.45
N LEU A 307 21.31 -0.26 2.04
CA LEU A 307 21.60 -1.52 2.73
C LEU A 307 21.96 -1.27 4.20
N GLN A 308 22.88 -0.34 4.48
CA GLN A 308 23.31 -0.01 5.84
C GLN A 308 22.17 0.52 6.69
N ALA A 309 21.31 1.39 6.13
CA ALA A 309 20.13 1.90 6.80
C ALA A 309 19.14 0.76 7.15
N ILE A 310 18.91 -0.17 6.22
CA ILE A 310 18.03 -1.33 6.46
C ILE A 310 18.62 -2.24 7.54
N VAL A 311 19.90 -2.60 7.46
CA VAL A 311 20.57 -3.47 8.45
C VAL A 311 20.50 -2.83 9.84
N LYS A 312 20.78 -1.54 9.96
CA LYS A 312 20.67 -0.80 11.23
C LYS A 312 19.24 -0.83 11.77
N SER A 313 18.24 -0.68 10.89
CA SER A 313 16.83 -0.79 11.29
C SER A 313 16.47 -2.20 11.75
N VAL A 314 16.96 -3.26 11.10
CA VAL A 314 16.68 -4.64 11.52
C VAL A 314 17.33 -4.96 12.87
N GLN A 315 18.55 -4.47 13.10
CA GLN A 315 19.27 -4.64 14.38
C GLN A 315 18.55 -3.97 15.54
N SER A 316 18.02 -2.76 15.35
CA SER A 316 17.26 -2.08 16.40
C SER A 316 16.00 -2.85 16.79
N HIS A 317 15.37 -3.58 15.85
CA HIS A 317 14.21 -4.44 16.13
C HIS A 317 14.61 -5.79 16.74
N GLY A 318 15.75 -6.38 16.32
CA GLY A 318 16.25 -7.66 16.82
C GLY A 318 16.80 -7.60 18.25
N ASN A 319 17.47 -6.51 18.62
CA ASN A 319 18.00 -6.31 19.97
C ASN A 319 16.90 -5.99 20.99
N ALA A 320 15.81 -5.33 20.57
CA ALA A 320 14.63 -5.10 21.41
C ALA A 320 13.90 -6.40 21.82
N ALA A 321 14.07 -7.50 21.07
CA ALA A 321 13.47 -8.79 21.40
C ALA A 321 14.30 -9.63 22.40
N ASN A 322 15.57 -9.28 22.64
CA ASN A 322 16.50 -10.06 23.47
C ASN A 322 17.13 -9.29 24.64
N GLY A 323 16.93 -7.97 24.74
CA GLY A 323 17.37 -7.15 25.87
C GLY A 323 16.23 -6.27 26.37
N GLY A 324 15.99 -6.26 27.68
CA GLY A 324 14.89 -5.56 28.34
C GLY A 324 14.98 -4.03 28.37
N ASP A 325 15.26 -3.41 27.22
CA ASP A 325 15.16 -1.96 27.01
C ASP A 325 13.86 -1.63 26.28
N ASN A 326 13.18 -0.58 26.73
CA ASN A 326 11.78 -0.20 26.47
C ASN A 326 11.41 0.18 25.01
N ASN A 327 12.04 -0.39 23.99
CA ASN A 327 11.73 -0.17 22.58
C ASN A 327 11.12 -1.44 21.94
N GLU A 328 10.27 -2.17 22.66
CA GLU A 328 9.41 -3.18 22.04
C GLU A 328 8.50 -2.48 21.01
N GLU A 329 8.28 -3.12 19.85
CA GLU A 329 7.26 -2.63 18.93
C GLU A 329 5.92 -2.53 19.69
N PRO A 330 5.24 -1.37 19.63
CA PRO A 330 4.06 -1.13 20.43
C PRO A 330 3.04 -2.24 20.21
N GLY A 331 2.67 -2.92 21.30
CA GLY A 331 1.73 -4.04 21.25
C GLY A 331 0.39 -3.59 20.66
N TRP A 332 -0.43 -4.53 20.20
CA TRP A 332 -1.80 -4.18 19.74
C TRP A 332 -2.61 -3.42 20.80
N MET A 333 -2.33 -3.68 22.07
CA MET A 333 -2.94 -2.96 23.19
C MET A 333 -2.52 -1.48 23.23
N GLU A 334 -1.26 -1.17 22.91
CA GLU A 334 -0.76 0.20 22.86
C GLU A 334 -1.26 0.96 21.63
N VAL A 335 -1.52 0.26 20.52
CA VAL A 335 -2.17 0.86 19.34
C VAL A 335 -3.65 1.13 19.58
N LEU A 336 -4.36 0.20 20.23
CA LEU A 336 -5.79 0.34 20.52
C LEU A 336 -6.07 1.30 21.68
N TRP A 337 -5.13 1.39 22.61
CA TRP A 337 -5.23 2.23 23.81
C TRP A 337 -3.94 3.05 23.99
N PRO A 338 -3.68 4.02 23.09
CA PRO A 338 -2.45 4.78 23.11
C PRO A 338 -2.35 5.64 24.36
N SER A 339 -1.21 5.55 25.05
CA SER A 339 -0.88 6.39 26.20
C SER A 339 -0.71 7.86 25.80
N ASP A 340 -0.14 8.10 24.62
CA ASP A 340 -0.05 9.45 24.04
C ASP A 340 -1.39 9.85 23.41
N LYS A 341 -1.93 10.97 23.89
CA LYS A 341 -3.19 11.54 23.39
C LYS A 341 -3.10 11.98 21.93
N VAL A 342 -1.92 12.37 21.43
CA VAL A 342 -1.74 12.75 20.02
C VAL A 342 -1.82 11.51 19.12
N VAL A 343 -1.26 10.38 19.56
CA VAL A 343 -1.45 9.09 18.87
C VAL A 343 -2.91 8.65 18.94
N GLY A 344 -3.59 8.89 20.06
CA GLY A 344 -5.03 8.71 20.18
C GLY A 344 -5.85 9.58 19.22
N ALA A 345 -5.47 10.84 19.02
CA ALA A 345 -6.09 11.73 18.03
C ALA A 345 -5.82 11.25 16.60
N ALA A 346 -4.59 10.85 16.28
CA ALA A 346 -4.23 10.24 15.01
C ALA A 346 -5.07 8.98 14.73
N LEU A 347 -5.29 8.15 15.75
CA LEU A 347 -6.15 6.96 15.66
C LEU A 347 -7.60 7.32 15.40
N PHE A 348 -8.15 8.29 16.14
CA PHE A 348 -9.51 8.78 15.91
C PHE A 348 -9.68 9.31 14.49
N VAL A 349 -8.72 10.10 13.99
CA VAL A 349 -8.72 10.61 12.62
C VAL A 349 -8.64 9.46 11.61
N GLY A 350 -7.65 8.57 11.75
CA GLY A 350 -7.46 7.44 10.83
C GLY A 350 -8.67 6.52 10.76
N LEU A 351 -9.23 6.11 11.90
CA LEU A 351 -10.44 5.27 11.94
C LEU A 351 -11.66 6.02 11.38
N GLY A 352 -11.77 7.31 11.66
CA GLY A 352 -12.80 8.17 11.07
C GLY A 352 -12.69 8.26 9.55
N LEU A 353 -11.49 8.39 8.98
CA LEU A 353 -11.27 8.37 7.52
C LEU A 353 -11.83 7.08 6.91
N GLY A 354 -11.47 5.92 7.47
CA GLY A 354 -11.94 4.62 7.00
C GLY A 354 -13.46 4.44 7.14
N PHE A 355 -14.04 4.92 8.24
CA PHE A 355 -15.48 4.88 8.50
C PHE A 355 -16.26 5.78 7.54
N TRP A 356 -15.94 7.08 7.49
CA TRP A 356 -16.72 8.06 6.72
C TRP A 356 -16.66 7.83 5.21
N GLN A 357 -15.53 7.34 4.69
CA GLN A 357 -15.41 6.96 3.29
C GLN A 357 -16.52 5.95 2.89
N GLN A 358 -16.76 4.94 3.71
CA GLN A 358 -17.70 3.86 3.41
C GLN A 358 -19.12 4.16 3.87
N ALA A 359 -19.28 4.84 5.02
CA ALA A 359 -20.56 5.30 5.56
C ALA A 359 -21.38 6.14 4.55
N SER A 360 -20.69 6.81 3.62
CA SER A 360 -21.31 7.58 2.53
C SER A 360 -22.15 6.76 1.55
N GLY A 361 -22.11 5.42 1.61
CA GLY A 361 -22.92 4.54 0.76
C GLY A 361 -22.37 4.32 -0.65
N SER A 362 -21.14 4.76 -0.93
CA SER A 362 -20.51 4.61 -2.25
C SER A 362 -20.40 3.14 -2.68
N GLU A 363 -20.07 2.24 -1.77
CA GLU A 363 -19.97 0.80 -2.05
C GLU A 363 -21.31 0.22 -2.51
N ALA A 364 -22.41 0.57 -1.82
CA ALA A 364 -23.74 0.13 -2.20
C ALA A 364 -24.13 0.65 -3.59
N ALA A 365 -23.81 1.91 -3.88
CA ALA A 365 -24.07 2.49 -5.18
C ALA A 365 -23.24 1.83 -6.31
N VAL A 366 -22.05 1.30 -6.02
CA VAL A 366 -21.26 0.51 -6.97
C VAL A 366 -21.91 -0.86 -7.19
N TYR A 367 -22.09 -1.67 -6.14
CA TYR A 367 -22.64 -3.03 -6.30
C TYR A 367 -24.06 -3.05 -6.86
N TYR A 368 -24.93 -2.17 -6.38
CA TYR A 368 -26.34 -2.17 -6.73
C TYR A 368 -26.69 -1.14 -7.81
N SER A 369 -25.71 -0.62 -8.55
CA SER A 369 -25.94 0.27 -9.69
C SER A 369 -27.07 -0.21 -10.62
N PRO A 370 -27.11 -1.48 -11.07
CA PRO A 370 -28.21 -1.98 -11.90
C PRO A 370 -29.58 -1.91 -11.21
N HIS A 371 -29.67 -2.26 -9.93
CA HIS A 371 -30.92 -2.20 -9.16
C HIS A 371 -31.42 -0.76 -8.99
N VAL A 372 -30.50 0.19 -8.80
CA VAL A 372 -30.81 1.63 -8.71
C VAL A 372 -31.37 2.13 -10.04
N LEU A 373 -30.77 1.71 -11.15
CA LEU A 373 -31.23 2.09 -12.50
C LEU A 373 -32.56 1.41 -12.87
N GLU A 374 -32.77 0.17 -12.44
CA GLU A 374 -34.03 -0.54 -12.60
C GLU A 374 -35.15 0.15 -11.84
N ALA A 375 -34.88 0.55 -10.58
CA ALA A 375 -35.82 1.34 -9.78
C ALA A 375 -36.12 2.72 -10.38
N ALA A 376 -35.21 3.28 -11.18
CA ALA A 376 -35.43 4.53 -11.94
C ALA A 376 -36.23 4.32 -13.24
N GLY A 377 -36.69 3.09 -13.52
CA GLY A 377 -37.55 2.76 -14.65
C GLY A 377 -36.83 2.21 -15.89
N MET A 378 -35.53 1.85 -15.79
CA MET A 378 -34.83 1.17 -16.89
C MET A 378 -35.19 -0.32 -16.93
N THR A 379 -35.99 -0.72 -17.92
CA THR A 379 -36.48 -2.11 -18.03
C THR A 379 -35.59 -3.02 -18.88
N SER A 380 -34.75 -2.46 -19.76
CA SER A 380 -33.88 -3.26 -20.62
C SER A 380 -32.60 -3.66 -19.90
N ARG A 381 -32.36 -4.97 -19.79
CA ARG A 381 -31.17 -5.58 -19.18
C ARG A 381 -29.86 -5.07 -19.79
N GLY A 382 -29.78 -5.00 -21.12
CA GLY A 382 -28.60 -4.49 -21.81
C GLY A 382 -28.35 -3.01 -21.51
N LEU A 383 -29.42 -2.21 -21.41
CA LEU A 383 -29.31 -0.79 -21.08
C LEU A 383 -28.91 -0.56 -19.61
N LEU A 384 -29.40 -1.40 -18.68
CA LEU A 384 -29.00 -1.37 -17.26
C LEU A 384 -27.50 -1.60 -17.09
N LEU A 385 -26.96 -2.63 -17.75
CA LEU A 385 -25.54 -2.96 -17.68
C LEU A 385 -24.68 -1.94 -18.44
N ALA A 386 -25.16 -1.41 -19.57
CA ALA A 386 -24.50 -0.31 -20.27
C ALA A 386 -24.45 0.97 -19.40
N GLY A 387 -25.53 1.30 -18.71
CA GLY A 387 -25.59 2.41 -17.75
C GLY A 387 -24.60 2.21 -16.60
N THR A 388 -24.52 0.99 -16.08
CA THR A 388 -23.55 0.62 -15.04
C THR A 388 -22.10 0.74 -15.54
N CYS A 389 -21.81 0.40 -16.80
CA CYS A 389 -20.50 0.67 -17.40
C CYS A 389 -20.17 2.16 -17.42
N MET A 390 -21.14 3.04 -17.73
CA MET A 390 -20.93 4.49 -17.67
C MET A 390 -20.59 4.96 -16.25
N VAL A 391 -21.27 4.42 -15.24
CA VAL A 391 -20.95 4.69 -13.83
C VAL A 391 -19.49 4.36 -13.52
N GLY A 392 -19.01 3.20 -14.00
CA GLY A 392 -17.60 2.80 -13.85
C GLY A 392 -16.61 3.72 -14.57
N VAL A 393 -16.94 4.19 -15.78
CA VAL A 393 -16.11 5.14 -16.53
C VAL A 393 -15.96 6.45 -15.77
N PHE A 394 -17.07 7.05 -15.32
CA PHE A 394 -17.02 8.31 -14.56
C PHE A 394 -16.31 8.15 -13.22
N LYS A 395 -16.46 6.99 -12.57
CA LYS A 395 -15.69 6.64 -11.37
C LYS A 395 -14.19 6.66 -11.64
N LEU A 396 -13.73 5.97 -12.68
CA LEU A 396 -12.32 5.92 -13.08
C LEU A 396 -11.78 7.30 -13.50
N LEU A 397 -12.57 8.11 -14.22
CA LEU A 397 -12.18 9.47 -14.59
C LEU A 397 -11.96 10.36 -13.36
N GLY A 398 -12.81 10.24 -12.34
CA GLY A 398 -12.64 10.94 -11.07
C GLY A 398 -11.33 10.55 -10.38
N GLU A 399 -11.02 9.25 -10.38
CA GLU A 399 -9.78 8.70 -9.79
C GLU A 399 -8.51 9.20 -10.50
N VAL A 400 -8.49 9.17 -11.84
CA VAL A 400 -7.37 9.67 -12.64
C VAL A 400 -7.17 11.18 -12.41
N LEU A 401 -8.26 11.94 -12.27
CA LEU A 401 -8.18 13.36 -11.92
C LEU A 401 -7.65 13.56 -10.49
N ALA A 402 -8.08 12.75 -9.52
CA ALA A 402 -7.59 12.81 -8.15
C ALA A 402 -6.07 12.62 -8.07
N ALA A 403 -5.52 11.66 -8.83
CA ALA A 403 -4.09 11.39 -8.88
C ALA A 403 -3.26 12.61 -9.34
N VAL A 404 -3.83 13.50 -10.17
CA VAL A 404 -3.17 14.75 -10.59
C VAL A 404 -3.39 15.87 -9.57
N LEU A 405 -4.56 15.93 -8.93
CA LEU A 405 -4.93 17.01 -8.02
C LEU A 405 -4.32 16.86 -6.61
N ILE A 406 -4.09 15.63 -6.14
CA ILE A 406 -3.60 15.33 -4.79
C ILE A 406 -2.27 16.03 -4.48
N GLU A 407 -1.39 16.16 -5.47
CA GLU A 407 -0.11 16.86 -5.33
C GLU A 407 -0.22 18.38 -5.52
N ARG A 408 -1.33 18.91 -6.06
CA ARG A 408 -1.47 20.33 -6.40
C ARG A 408 -2.33 21.12 -5.41
N VAL A 409 -3.40 20.52 -4.90
CA VAL A 409 -4.45 21.22 -4.15
C VAL A 409 -4.34 21.03 -2.64
N GLY A 410 -3.79 19.88 -2.20
CA GLY A 410 -3.76 19.48 -0.79
C GLY A 410 -4.84 18.47 -0.44
N ARG A 411 -4.66 17.78 0.69
CA ARG A 411 -5.51 16.65 1.07
C ARG A 411 -6.83 17.12 1.68
N ARG A 412 -6.80 18.10 2.60
CA ARG A 412 -8.01 18.58 3.30
C ARG A 412 -8.98 19.29 2.35
N PRO A 413 -8.57 20.20 1.45
CA PRO A 413 -9.49 20.83 0.50
C PRO A 413 -10.14 19.82 -0.45
N LEU A 414 -9.41 18.78 -0.88
CA LEU A 414 -9.98 17.74 -1.74
C LEU A 414 -10.98 16.84 -1.00
N PHE A 415 -10.72 16.49 0.27
CA PHE A 415 -11.71 15.80 1.10
C PHE A 415 -13.00 16.62 1.24
N LEU A 416 -12.89 17.92 1.49
CA LEU A 416 -14.04 18.82 1.59
C LEU A 416 -14.78 18.96 0.27
N LEU A 417 -14.07 19.17 -0.84
CA LEU A 417 -14.67 19.24 -2.17
C LEU A 417 -15.43 17.95 -2.50
N SER A 418 -14.80 16.80 -2.31
CA SER A 418 -15.37 15.49 -2.60
C SER A 418 -16.57 15.18 -1.70
N SER A 419 -16.49 15.41 -0.39
CA SER A 419 -17.60 15.16 0.55
C SER A 419 -18.80 16.11 0.33
N ILE A 420 -18.56 17.40 0.07
CA ILE A 420 -19.64 18.36 -0.24
C ILE A 420 -20.33 17.99 -1.54
N THR A 421 -19.56 17.75 -2.61
CA THR A 421 -20.14 17.40 -3.92
C THR A 421 -20.81 16.03 -3.92
N SER A 422 -20.28 15.05 -3.17
CA SER A 422 -20.93 13.76 -2.95
C SER A 422 -22.24 13.90 -2.18
N THR A 423 -22.29 14.76 -1.16
CA THR A 423 -23.52 15.06 -0.42
C THR A 423 -24.58 15.68 -1.34
N LEU A 424 -24.21 16.68 -2.14
CA LEU A 424 -25.12 17.33 -3.08
C LEU A 424 -25.66 16.35 -4.13
N THR A 425 -24.79 15.50 -4.69
CA THR A 425 -25.19 14.50 -5.68
C THR A 425 -26.06 13.40 -5.08
N LEU A 426 -25.79 12.92 -3.86
CA LEU A 426 -26.67 11.99 -3.14
C LEU A 426 -28.06 12.58 -2.87
N LEU A 427 -28.13 13.87 -2.48
CA LEU A 427 -29.41 14.57 -2.34
C LEU A 427 -30.18 14.63 -3.67
N LEU A 428 -29.47 14.88 -4.78
CA LEU A 428 -30.08 14.88 -6.11
C LEU A 428 -30.55 13.48 -6.54
N ILE A 429 -29.82 12.41 -6.20
CA ILE A 429 -30.29 11.03 -6.45
C ILE A 429 -31.57 10.77 -5.65
N ALA A 430 -31.59 11.10 -4.36
CA ALA A 430 -32.78 10.95 -3.52
C ALA A 430 -33.98 11.74 -4.08
N GLN A 431 -33.75 12.99 -4.47
CA GLN A 431 -34.75 13.84 -5.11
C GLN A 431 -35.25 13.26 -6.43
N SER A 432 -34.38 12.64 -7.23
CA SER A 432 -34.76 12.01 -8.50
C SER A 432 -35.80 10.90 -8.30
N PHE A 433 -35.70 10.15 -7.19
CA PHE A 433 -36.69 9.14 -6.82
C PHE A 433 -37.97 9.75 -6.25
N PHE A 434 -37.88 10.76 -5.38
CA PHE A 434 -39.08 11.41 -4.81
C PHE A 434 -39.90 12.19 -5.85
N LEU A 435 -39.25 12.69 -6.89
CA LEU A 435 -39.89 13.42 -7.99
C LEU A 435 -40.12 12.55 -9.23
N GLU A 436 -39.87 11.24 -9.13
CA GLU A 436 -40.07 10.27 -10.22
C GLU A 436 -39.44 10.71 -11.55
N TRP A 437 -38.18 11.17 -11.49
CA TRP A 437 -37.42 11.53 -12.68
C TRP A 437 -37.28 10.32 -13.60
N SER A 438 -37.07 10.58 -14.89
CA SER A 438 -36.74 9.51 -15.83
C SER A 438 -35.35 8.94 -15.55
N ALA A 439 -35.15 7.69 -15.98
CA ALA A 439 -33.92 6.94 -15.81
C ALA A 439 -32.62 7.68 -16.19
N ILE A 440 -32.62 8.42 -17.30
CA ILE A 440 -31.41 9.04 -17.86
C ILE A 440 -30.88 10.16 -16.94
N PRO A 441 -31.69 11.14 -16.50
CA PRO A 441 -31.30 12.07 -15.44
C PRO A 441 -30.75 11.40 -14.18
N THR A 442 -31.43 10.37 -13.66
CA THR A 442 -30.96 9.65 -12.46
C THR A 442 -29.58 9.01 -12.68
N LEU A 443 -29.36 8.40 -13.84
CA LEU A 443 -28.06 7.85 -14.24
C LEU A 443 -26.97 8.93 -14.34
N VAL A 444 -27.28 10.10 -14.90
CA VAL A 444 -26.30 11.22 -14.98
C VAL A 444 -25.90 11.67 -13.58
N VAL A 445 -26.85 11.79 -12.65
CA VAL A 445 -26.55 12.16 -11.25
C VAL A 445 -25.78 11.05 -10.54
N LEU A 446 -26.08 9.76 -10.79
CA LEU A 446 -25.33 8.63 -10.25
C LEU A 446 -23.87 8.63 -10.74
N CYS A 447 -23.64 8.89 -12.03
CA CYS A 447 -22.30 9.07 -12.59
C CYS A 447 -21.57 10.27 -11.95
N ALA A 448 -22.27 11.39 -11.76
CA ALA A 448 -21.72 12.57 -11.08
C ALA A 448 -21.33 12.25 -9.63
N PHE A 449 -22.16 11.50 -8.90
CA PHE A 449 -21.83 11.03 -7.54
C PHE A 449 -20.55 10.21 -7.52
N MET A 450 -20.41 9.21 -8.41
CA MET A 450 -19.19 8.39 -8.44
C MET A 450 -17.94 9.17 -8.83
N PHE A 451 -18.07 10.13 -9.74
CA PHE A 451 -16.97 11.03 -10.10
C PHE A 451 -16.57 11.93 -8.92
N CYS A 452 -17.54 12.57 -8.28
CA CYS A 452 -17.35 13.45 -7.12
C CYS A 452 -16.80 12.71 -5.90
N PHE A 453 -17.18 11.45 -5.69
CA PHE A 453 -16.61 10.60 -4.66
C PHE A 453 -15.14 10.27 -4.96
N SER A 454 -14.83 9.90 -6.21
CA SER A 454 -13.49 9.42 -6.59
C SER A 454 -12.45 10.53 -6.71
N ILE A 455 -12.86 11.80 -6.89
CA ILE A 455 -11.91 12.93 -6.94
C ILE A 455 -11.15 13.17 -5.61
N GLY A 456 -11.64 12.61 -4.49
CA GLY A 456 -11.04 12.83 -3.17
C GLY A 456 -11.21 11.65 -2.21
N LEU A 457 -12.45 11.32 -1.83
CA LEU A 457 -12.72 10.36 -0.75
C LEU A 457 -12.07 8.98 -0.98
N GLY A 458 -12.00 8.52 -2.23
CA GLY A 458 -11.32 7.27 -2.63
C GLY A 458 -9.85 7.22 -2.22
N PRO A 459 -8.94 7.87 -2.96
CA PRO A 459 -7.50 7.73 -2.78
C PRO A 459 -6.98 8.39 -1.49
N LEU A 460 -7.60 9.50 -1.07
CA LEU A 460 -7.08 10.28 0.07
C LEU A 460 -7.20 9.55 1.40
N THR A 461 -8.20 8.67 1.55
CA THR A 461 -8.45 7.93 2.80
C THR A 461 -7.21 7.14 3.23
N PHE A 462 -6.61 6.39 2.30
CA PHE A 462 -5.45 5.55 2.60
C PHE A 462 -4.15 6.36 2.66
N VAL A 463 -4.02 7.41 1.84
CA VAL A 463 -2.86 8.30 1.86
C VAL A 463 -2.76 9.03 3.19
N VAL A 464 -3.84 9.70 3.63
CA VAL A 464 -3.83 10.45 4.89
C VAL A 464 -3.76 9.52 6.09
N ALA A 465 -4.39 8.34 6.04
CA ALA A 465 -4.20 7.33 7.09
C ALA A 465 -2.73 6.95 7.26
N ALA A 466 -1.95 6.82 6.18
CA ALA A 466 -0.52 6.53 6.27
C ALA A 466 0.34 7.73 6.69
N GLU A 467 -0.09 8.96 6.41
CA GLU A 467 0.64 10.20 6.73
C GLU A 467 0.43 10.65 8.20
N VAL A 468 -0.72 10.33 8.81
CA VAL A 468 -1.11 10.82 10.14
C VAL A 468 -0.49 10.01 11.31
N PHE A 469 -0.11 8.75 11.07
CA PHE A 469 0.44 7.91 12.14
C PHE A 469 1.97 8.03 12.31
N PRO A 470 2.48 7.99 13.56
CA PRO A 470 3.90 7.87 13.83
C PRO A 470 4.45 6.54 13.29
N MET A 471 5.71 6.55 12.89
CA MET A 471 6.37 5.41 12.24
C MET A 471 6.25 4.10 13.03
N GLN A 472 6.32 4.17 14.36
CA GLN A 472 6.36 3.03 15.28
C GLN A 472 5.04 2.24 15.31
N VAL A 473 3.90 2.93 15.24
CA VAL A 473 2.55 2.32 15.29
C VAL A 473 1.88 2.22 13.92
N ARG A 474 2.43 2.90 12.90
CA ARG A 474 1.78 3.10 11.58
C ARG A 474 1.27 1.82 10.95
N GLY A 475 2.08 0.77 10.90
CA GLY A 475 1.69 -0.48 10.24
C GLY A 475 0.42 -1.08 10.85
N LYS A 476 0.40 -1.24 12.18
CA LYS A 476 -0.75 -1.75 12.95
C LYS A 476 -1.95 -0.80 12.85
N ALA A 477 -1.73 0.51 12.99
CA ALA A 477 -2.79 1.50 12.95
C ALA A 477 -3.47 1.58 11.57
N VAL A 478 -2.69 1.64 10.48
CA VAL A 478 -3.23 1.63 9.11
C VAL A 478 -4.00 0.33 8.83
N SER A 479 -3.52 -0.82 9.32
CA SER A 479 -4.26 -2.09 9.17
C SER A 479 -5.61 -2.06 9.86
N LEU A 480 -5.74 -1.36 11.00
CA LEU A 480 -7.01 -1.17 11.70
C LEU A 480 -7.94 -0.23 10.94
N VAL A 481 -7.40 0.83 10.31
CA VAL A 481 -8.17 1.70 9.39
C VAL A 481 -8.75 0.90 8.24
N VAL A 482 -7.92 0.06 7.59
CA VAL A 482 -8.35 -0.83 6.49
C VAL A 482 -9.40 -1.83 6.99
N PHE A 483 -9.22 -2.40 8.19
CA PHE A 483 -10.19 -3.31 8.79
C PHE A 483 -11.57 -2.64 8.97
N VAL A 484 -11.62 -1.46 9.60
CA VAL A 484 -12.87 -0.71 9.80
C VAL A 484 -13.49 -0.34 8.46
N ASN A 485 -12.69 0.09 7.50
CA ASN A 485 -13.12 0.43 6.16
C ASN A 485 -13.79 -0.76 5.46
N ARG A 486 -13.12 -1.91 5.40
CA ARG A 486 -13.63 -3.12 4.74
C ARG A 486 -14.85 -3.70 5.48
N LEU A 487 -14.83 -3.69 6.81
CA LEU A 487 -15.97 -4.15 7.60
C LEU A 487 -17.22 -3.32 7.30
N LEU A 488 -17.10 -1.98 7.34
CA LEU A 488 -18.23 -1.10 7.09
C LEU A 488 -18.72 -1.18 5.63
N SER A 489 -17.79 -1.27 4.67
CA SER A 489 -18.08 -1.53 3.27
C SER A 489 -18.93 -2.79 3.09
N GLY A 490 -18.55 -3.89 3.76
CA GLY A 490 -19.31 -5.13 3.76
C GLY A 490 -20.69 -4.99 4.40
N LEU A 491 -20.78 -4.35 5.58
CA LEU A 491 -22.05 -4.15 6.29
C LEU A 491 -23.05 -3.32 5.48
N ILE A 492 -22.59 -2.25 4.82
CA ILE A 492 -23.42 -1.40 3.96
C ILE A 492 -23.89 -2.19 2.74
N ALA A 493 -22.99 -2.93 2.11
CA ALA A 493 -23.36 -3.79 0.99
C ALA A 493 -24.36 -4.90 1.39
N THR A 494 -24.26 -5.46 2.60
CA THR A 494 -25.21 -6.47 3.12
C THR A 494 -26.56 -5.90 3.60
N SER A 495 -26.73 -4.59 3.66
CA SER A 495 -27.96 -3.98 4.21
C SER A 495 -28.70 -3.07 3.24
N PHE A 496 -28.12 -2.78 2.07
CA PHE A 496 -28.67 -1.80 1.14
C PHE A 496 -30.06 -2.13 0.57
N LEU A 497 -30.30 -3.34 0.06
CA LEU A 497 -31.61 -3.75 -0.45
C LEU A 497 -32.65 -3.75 0.67
N SER A 498 -32.32 -4.22 1.87
CA SER A 498 -33.18 -4.21 3.06
C SER A 498 -33.55 -2.77 3.46
N ILE A 499 -32.58 -1.85 3.48
CA ILE A 499 -32.81 -0.43 3.74
C ILE A 499 -33.67 0.19 2.64
N SER A 500 -33.39 -0.14 1.37
CA SER A 500 -34.16 0.34 0.22
C SER A 500 -35.60 -0.16 0.22
N GLN A 501 -35.86 -1.37 0.72
CA GLN A 501 -37.21 -1.89 0.89
C GLN A 501 -37.94 -1.19 2.05
N ALA A 502 -37.25 -0.89 3.15
CA ALA A 502 -37.85 -0.25 4.31
C ALA A 502 -38.11 1.26 4.12
N LEU A 503 -37.20 1.97 3.45
CA LEU A 503 -37.24 3.43 3.31
C LEU A 503 -37.57 3.91 1.89
N THR A 504 -37.72 3.01 0.91
CA THR A 504 -37.65 3.28 -0.55
C THR A 504 -36.22 3.61 -1.04
N PRO A 505 -35.91 3.45 -2.35
CA PRO A 505 -34.62 3.86 -2.91
C PRO A 505 -34.29 5.33 -2.61
N GLY A 506 -35.26 6.23 -2.77
CA GLY A 506 -35.09 7.66 -2.45
C GLY A 506 -34.76 7.91 -0.99
N GLY A 507 -35.44 7.22 -0.06
CA GLY A 507 -35.16 7.31 1.36
C GLY A 507 -33.79 6.75 1.76
N ALA A 508 -33.34 5.67 1.11
CA ALA A 508 -32.00 5.11 1.31
C ALA A 508 -30.89 6.10 0.89
N PHE A 509 -31.02 6.71 -0.30
CA PHE A 509 -30.06 7.72 -0.75
C PHE A 509 -30.11 9.01 0.08
N LEU A 510 -31.29 9.39 0.60
CA LEU A 510 -31.40 10.51 1.54
C LEU A 510 -30.66 10.22 2.86
N MET A 511 -30.79 9.00 3.38
CA MET A 511 -30.05 8.56 4.57
C MET A 511 -28.53 8.67 4.33
N PHE A 512 -28.03 8.15 3.20
CA PHE A 512 -26.61 8.30 2.84
C PHE A 512 -26.19 9.75 2.64
N ALA A 513 -27.05 10.61 2.09
CA ALA A 513 -26.79 12.04 1.96
C ALA A 513 -26.62 12.72 3.34
N LEU A 514 -27.46 12.39 4.31
CA LEU A 514 -27.37 12.93 5.68
C LEU A 514 -26.10 12.45 6.40
N ILE A 515 -25.73 11.17 6.21
CA ILE A 515 -24.48 10.62 6.74
C ILE A 515 -23.27 11.27 6.06
N SER A 516 -23.33 11.46 4.74
CA SER A 516 -22.29 12.17 3.97
C SER A 516 -22.16 13.63 4.43
N LEU A 517 -23.26 14.31 4.74
CA LEU A 517 -23.23 15.67 5.31
C LEU A 517 -22.51 15.69 6.67
N ALA A 518 -22.76 14.70 7.53
CA ALA A 518 -22.03 14.57 8.80
C ALA A 518 -20.52 14.40 8.57
N SER A 519 -20.12 13.66 7.53
CA SER A 519 -18.70 13.50 7.17
C SER A 519 -18.02 14.82 6.80
N VAL A 520 -18.74 15.78 6.18
CA VAL A 520 -18.18 17.11 5.84
C VAL A 520 -17.69 17.82 7.09
N PHE A 521 -18.44 17.75 8.20
CA PHE A 521 -18.02 18.35 9.46
C PHE A 521 -16.80 17.64 10.04
N PHE A 522 -16.72 16.32 9.94
CA PHE A 522 -15.54 15.56 10.35
C PHE A 522 -14.29 15.97 9.55
N TYR A 523 -14.38 16.01 8.22
CA TYR A 523 -13.27 16.45 7.36
C TYR A 523 -12.88 17.92 7.60
N TYR A 524 -13.84 18.75 8.00
CA TYR A 524 -13.57 20.16 8.30
C TYR A 524 -12.93 20.36 9.67
N PHE A 525 -13.37 19.65 10.72
CA PHE A 525 -12.93 19.93 12.10
C PHE A 525 -11.87 18.98 12.64
N CYS A 526 -11.69 17.79 12.06
CA CYS A 526 -10.85 16.74 12.65
C CYS A 526 -9.66 16.37 11.77
N VAL A 527 -9.70 16.63 10.47
CA VAL A 527 -8.66 16.16 9.53
C VAL A 527 -7.65 17.28 9.27
N PRO A 528 -6.38 17.11 9.67
CA PRO A 528 -5.34 18.10 9.41
C PRO A 528 -4.92 18.08 7.94
N GLU A 529 -4.34 19.18 7.47
CA GLU A 529 -3.65 19.18 6.17
C GLU A 529 -2.29 18.50 6.32
N THR A 530 -2.02 17.47 5.52
CA THR A 530 -0.79 16.67 5.57
C THR A 530 0.18 16.95 4.43
N GLN A 531 -0.25 17.64 3.38
CA GLN A 531 0.60 17.90 2.22
C GLN A 531 1.86 18.70 2.60
N GLY A 532 3.02 18.14 2.29
CA GLY A 532 4.31 18.82 2.44
C GLY A 532 4.73 19.07 3.89
N LYS A 533 4.07 18.43 4.86
CA LYS A 533 4.38 18.56 6.29
C LYS A 533 5.18 17.37 6.80
N THR A 534 6.01 17.62 7.81
CA THR A 534 6.70 16.56 8.54
C THR A 534 5.77 15.89 9.55
N LEU A 535 6.12 14.71 10.05
CA LEU A 535 5.31 14.00 11.04
C LEU A 535 5.15 14.81 12.33
N GLU A 536 6.18 15.55 12.73
CA GLU A 536 6.17 16.40 13.91
C GLU A 536 5.20 17.58 13.73
N GLN A 537 5.15 18.17 12.53
CA GLN A 537 4.20 19.23 12.20
C GLN A 537 2.76 18.72 12.18
N ILE A 538 2.52 17.53 11.65
CA ILE A 538 1.19 16.90 11.67
C ILE A 538 0.77 16.59 13.11
N ALA A 539 1.69 16.12 13.95
CA ALA A 539 1.44 15.90 15.37
C ALA A 539 1.11 17.21 16.11
N ASP A 540 1.81 18.31 15.79
CA ASP A 540 1.53 19.63 16.35
C ASP A 540 0.16 20.16 15.91
N ASP A 541 -0.20 19.97 14.64
CA ASP A 541 -1.52 20.34 14.12
C ASP A 541 -2.64 19.54 14.80
N LEU A 542 -2.47 18.22 14.96
CA LEU A 542 -3.42 17.39 15.71
C LEU A 542 -3.53 17.82 17.16
N ALA A 543 -2.40 18.11 17.82
CA ALA A 543 -2.40 18.59 19.19
C ALA A 543 -3.13 19.94 19.32
N ALA A 544 -2.98 20.84 18.34
CA ALA A 544 -3.68 22.11 18.31
C ALA A 544 -5.19 21.92 18.07
N GLU A 545 -5.58 21.11 17.09
CA GLU A 545 -6.98 20.90 16.69
C GLU A 545 -7.80 20.23 17.82
N PHE A 546 -7.19 19.29 18.54
CA PHE A 546 -7.80 18.60 19.68
C PHE A 546 -7.46 19.23 21.06
N HIS A 547 -6.76 20.37 21.10
CA HIS A 547 -6.36 21.06 22.34
C HIS A 547 -5.60 20.16 23.34
N LEU A 548 -4.67 19.36 22.85
CA LEU A 548 -3.91 18.36 23.60
C LEU A 548 -2.53 18.89 24.03
N LYS A 549 -2.01 18.37 25.15
CA LYS A 549 -0.61 18.56 25.56
C LYS A 549 0.24 17.45 24.94
N LYS A 550 1.34 17.82 24.27
CA LYS A 550 2.29 16.90 23.64
C LYS A 550 3.18 16.25 24.68
N ASP A 551 3.39 14.94 24.55
CA ASP A 551 4.49 14.25 25.22
C ASP A 551 5.74 14.36 24.33
N PRO A 552 6.87 14.92 24.80
CA PRO A 552 8.02 15.20 23.94
C PRO A 552 8.72 13.96 23.39
N HIS A 553 8.49 12.77 23.95
CA HIS A 553 9.25 11.56 23.60
C HIS A 553 8.56 10.59 22.62
N SER A 554 7.28 10.79 22.28
CA SER A 554 6.50 9.82 21.49
C SER A 554 6.61 9.99 19.96
N TRP A 555 7.10 11.14 19.48
CA TRP A 555 7.19 11.46 18.04
C TRP A 555 8.62 11.72 17.56
N ASP A 556 9.62 11.65 18.44
CA ASP A 556 11.02 11.90 18.07
C ASP A 556 11.55 10.77 17.18
N THR A 557 11.83 11.07 15.90
CA THR A 557 12.49 10.17 14.95
C THR A 557 13.93 10.59 14.62
N SER A 558 14.48 11.58 15.31
CA SER A 558 15.85 12.01 15.02
C SER A 558 16.89 11.13 15.74
N VAL A 559 17.41 10.12 15.02
CA VAL A 559 18.86 9.86 15.10
C VAL A 559 19.52 11.04 14.38
N SER A 560 19.62 12.18 15.07
CA SER A 560 20.44 13.27 14.60
C SER A 560 21.88 12.75 14.56
N HIS A 561 22.45 12.73 13.35
CA HIS A 561 23.89 12.60 13.22
C HIS A 561 24.53 13.70 14.07
N GLY A 562 25.51 13.31 14.88
CA GLY A 562 26.18 14.20 15.81
C GLY A 562 26.64 15.49 15.14
N SER A 563 25.99 16.58 15.51
CA SER A 563 26.57 17.90 15.57
C SER A 563 25.77 18.70 16.58
N ASP A 564 26.25 18.74 17.82
CA ASP A 564 25.84 19.73 18.81
C ASP A 564 26.14 21.13 18.24
N LEU A 565 25.16 21.70 17.55
CA LEU A 565 25.12 23.12 17.23
C LEU A 565 23.96 23.73 17.99
N MET A 566 24.31 24.44 19.06
CA MET A 566 23.41 25.31 19.83
C MET A 566 22.64 26.23 18.87
N ASN A 567 21.35 25.94 18.66
CA ASN A 567 20.42 26.84 17.98
C ASN A 567 20.06 27.99 18.92
N LEU A 568 20.86 29.06 18.91
CA LEU A 568 20.50 30.37 19.48
C LEU A 568 19.43 31.02 18.59
N ARG A 569 18.16 30.96 18.99
CA ARG A 569 17.08 31.76 18.40
C ARG A 569 17.24 33.22 18.87
N VAL A 570 17.52 34.12 17.93
CA VAL A 570 17.50 35.58 18.14
C VAL A 570 16.10 36.09 17.79
N TYR A 571 15.37 36.64 18.77
CA TYR A 571 14.11 37.35 18.53
C TYR A 571 14.40 38.85 18.34
N PRO A 572 13.87 39.51 17.30
CA PRO A 572 13.91 40.96 17.21
C PRO A 572 12.70 41.54 17.97
N THR A 573 12.94 42.21 19.10
CA THR A 573 11.92 43.02 19.77
C THR A 573 12.26 44.50 19.64
N ASN A 574 11.49 45.19 18.80
CA ASN A 574 11.29 46.64 18.91
C ASN A 574 10.25 46.91 20.01
N HIS A 575 10.51 47.95 20.79
CA HIS A 575 9.70 48.58 21.84
C HIS A 575 9.94 48.19 23.30
N ARG A 576 10.22 49.27 24.07
CA ARG A 576 10.34 49.39 25.52
C ARG A 576 9.19 48.71 26.26
N LEU A 577 9.51 47.93 27.30
CA LEU A 577 8.78 47.94 28.57
C LEU A 577 9.65 47.37 29.70
N VAL A 578 9.39 47.91 30.89
CA VAL A 578 10.18 47.87 32.12
C VAL A 578 9.74 46.70 33.01
N SER A 579 10.70 46.17 33.78
CA SER A 579 10.59 45.41 35.04
C SER A 579 9.81 44.09 35.08
N SER A 580 10.52 43.00 35.36
CA SER A 580 10.46 42.25 36.64
C SER A 580 11.07 40.87 36.45
N LEU A 581 12.12 40.56 37.22
CA LEU A 581 12.78 39.27 37.28
C LEU A 581 11.92 38.21 37.98
N SER A 582 11.84 37.01 37.43
CA SER A 582 12.01 35.79 38.24
C SER A 582 12.39 34.59 37.36
N SER A 583 13.26 33.74 37.90
CA SER A 583 13.80 32.47 37.37
C SER A 583 14.98 32.58 36.38
N GLY A 584 16.11 32.03 36.81
CA GLY A 584 17.44 32.27 36.27
C GLY A 584 17.74 31.59 34.94
N LYS A 585 18.23 32.40 33.99
CA LYS A 585 19.12 32.01 32.89
C LYS A 585 20.13 33.14 32.70
N LEU A 586 21.43 32.81 32.66
CA LEU A 586 22.49 33.73 32.27
C LEU A 586 22.28 34.14 30.81
N VAL A 587 22.01 35.42 30.57
CA VAL A 587 22.01 36.01 29.22
C VAL A 587 23.33 36.72 29.03
N ALA A 588 24.20 36.18 28.17
CA ALA A 588 25.38 36.89 27.70
C ALA A 588 24.93 37.94 26.67
N VAL A 589 25.10 39.22 27.01
CA VAL A 589 24.92 40.34 26.05
C VAL A 589 26.25 40.54 25.34
N VAL A 590 26.33 40.15 24.08
CA VAL A 590 27.51 40.40 23.23
C VAL A 590 27.32 41.72 22.52
N SER A 591 28.28 42.64 22.68
CA SER A 591 28.32 43.93 21.98
C SER A 591 28.55 43.71 20.49
N SER A 592 27.96 44.55 19.63
CA SER A 592 28.12 44.52 18.17
C SER A 592 29.57 44.66 17.69
N SER A 593 30.48 45.13 18.56
CA SER A 593 31.93 45.21 18.31
C SER A 593 32.64 43.84 18.32
N ASP A 594 32.15 42.86 19.08
CA ASP A 594 32.84 41.56 19.25
C ASP A 594 32.52 40.57 18.13
N LEU A 595 31.42 40.79 17.41
CA LEU A 595 31.01 40.02 16.22
C LEU A 595 31.87 40.31 14.99
N GLN A 596 32.54 41.47 14.93
CA GLN A 596 33.45 41.80 13.83
C GLN A 596 34.81 41.10 13.98
N LEU A 597 35.35 41.00 15.20
CA LEU A 597 36.60 40.31 15.47
C LEU A 597 36.53 38.79 15.18
N MET A 598 35.39 38.15 15.47
CA MET A 598 35.21 36.72 15.14
C MET A 598 35.01 36.44 13.64
N ARG A 599 34.61 37.43 12.85
CA ARG A 599 34.52 37.31 11.37
C ARG A 599 35.88 37.43 10.70
N GLU A 600 36.78 38.24 11.24
CA GLU A 600 38.14 38.40 10.73
C GLU A 600 39.05 37.19 11.04
N GLU A 601 38.89 36.55 12.21
CA GLU A 601 39.63 35.31 12.52
C GLU A 601 39.20 34.10 11.67
N ARG A 602 37.95 34.08 11.18
CA ARG A 602 37.45 33.00 10.30
C ARG A 602 38.00 33.11 8.88
N GLY A 603 38.15 34.33 8.36
CA GLY A 603 38.76 34.58 7.05
C GLY A 603 40.26 34.27 6.98
N ALA A 604 40.97 34.36 8.11
CA ALA A 604 42.40 34.07 8.18
C ALA A 604 42.73 32.55 8.25
N ARG A 605 41.77 31.70 8.63
CA ARG A 605 41.97 30.24 8.73
C ARG A 605 41.72 29.47 7.43
N GLU A 606 40.98 30.04 6.48
CA GLU A 606 40.69 29.39 5.19
C GLU A 606 41.74 29.68 4.09
N ALA A 607 42.70 30.58 4.34
CA ALA A 607 43.67 31.05 3.33
C ALA A 607 45.11 30.54 3.49
N GLY A 608 45.40 29.57 4.36
CA GLY A 608 46.80 29.21 4.70
C GLY A 608 47.08 27.73 4.94
N ILE A 609 47.03 26.89 3.90
CA ILE A 609 47.74 25.59 3.89
C ILE A 609 48.53 25.48 2.57
N ALA A 610 49.68 26.13 2.54
CA ALA A 610 50.82 25.78 1.68
C ALA A 610 52.09 26.46 2.22
N ALA A 611 53.16 25.68 2.32
CA ALA A 611 54.56 26.04 2.60
C ALA A 611 55.03 26.18 4.07
N GLY A 612 55.96 25.28 4.44
CA GLY A 612 57.32 25.72 4.78
C GLY A 612 57.77 25.62 6.24
N VAL A 613 58.47 24.52 6.54
CA VAL A 613 59.43 24.27 7.62
C VAL A 613 60.31 25.50 8.00
N VAL A 614 60.53 25.71 9.31
CA VAL A 614 61.83 25.95 10.02
C VAL A 614 61.66 26.85 11.27
N GLY A 615 62.00 26.29 12.45
CA GLY A 615 62.86 26.96 13.46
C GLY A 615 62.24 27.81 14.58
N GLY A 616 62.50 27.40 15.84
CA GLY A 616 63.04 28.32 16.85
C GLY A 616 62.21 28.71 18.09
N THR A 617 62.45 27.99 19.18
CA THR A 617 62.73 28.49 20.56
C THR A 617 61.74 29.33 21.38
N SER A 618 61.42 28.74 22.55
CA SER A 618 61.52 29.30 23.92
C SER A 618 60.35 30.07 24.58
N GLY A 619 59.98 29.60 25.79
CA GLY A 619 59.40 30.41 26.87
C GLY A 619 58.16 29.77 27.55
N ILE A 620 58.27 28.86 28.53
CA ILE A 620 58.55 29.05 29.98
C ILE A 620 57.28 29.28 30.86
N ILE A 621 57.09 28.35 31.81
CA ILE A 621 56.52 28.46 33.20
C ILE A 621 54.97 28.58 33.32
N THR A 622 54.22 27.51 33.65
CA THR A 622 54.03 26.72 34.90
C THR A 622 52.99 27.25 35.91
N ARG A 623 52.30 26.27 36.53
CA ARG A 623 51.54 26.23 37.81
C ARG A 623 50.08 26.68 37.78
N SER A 624 49.20 26.18 38.65
CA SER A 624 49.01 24.90 39.35
C SER A 624 47.71 25.04 40.17
N ARG A 625 46.95 23.93 40.29
CA ARG A 625 46.15 23.47 41.44
C ARG A 625 45.09 24.36 42.14
N SER A 626 43.90 23.76 42.19
CA SER A 626 43.02 23.49 43.35
C SER A 626 42.35 24.64 44.11
N SER A 627 41.03 24.55 44.29
CA SER A 627 40.34 24.13 45.55
C SER A 627 38.84 24.44 45.41
N SER A 628 37.96 23.44 45.47
CA SER A 628 37.06 23.14 46.60
C SER A 628 36.36 24.33 47.26
N ALA A 629 35.03 24.39 47.15
CA ALA A 629 34.15 24.96 48.17
C ALA A 629 32.71 24.43 48.01
N SER A 630 32.28 23.66 49.01
CA SER A 630 30.90 23.26 49.30
C SER A 630 30.12 24.46 49.89
N PHE A 631 28.79 24.50 49.71
CA PHE A 631 27.74 24.61 50.77
C PHE A 631 26.39 25.09 50.22
N ILE A 632 25.38 24.22 50.39
CA ILE A 632 24.02 24.45 50.94
C ILE A 632 23.26 25.76 50.56
N TYR A 633 22.21 25.66 49.73
CA TYR A 633 20.79 25.45 50.10
C TYR A 633 19.97 25.17 48.85
#